data_AF-A0A2G3ALJ4-F1
#
_entry.id   AF-A0A2G3ALJ4-F1
#
_cell.length_a   1.000
_cell.length_b   1.000
_cell.length_c   1.000
_cell.angle_alpha   90.00
_cell.angle_beta   90.00
_cell.angle_gamma   90.00
#
_symmetry.space_group_name_H-M   'P 1'
#
loop_
_entity.id
_entity.type
_entity.pdbx_description
1 polymer ?
#
loop_
_entity_poly.entity_id
_entity_poly.type
_entity_poly.pdbx_seq_one_letter_code
_entity_poly.pdbx_strand_id
1 'polypeptide(L)'
;MAPTEKPKKFAGIDFKRWQQMMFFYLTTLCLQRLTSEDAPEVPEETSYKDHFMIVEAWKHSDFLCGNYIFSDLQDDLYNVYNGTKTSKEL
;
A
#
# COMPACT_ATOMS: atom_id res chain seq x y z
N MET A 1 -12.98 17.66 -6.74
CA MET A 1 -12.65 16.30 -6.26
C MET A 1 -13.72 15.90 -5.26
N ALA A 2 -14.39 14.76 -5.47
CA ALA A 2 -15.31 14.23 -4.48
C ALA A 2 -14.53 13.87 -3.21
N PRO A 3 -15.13 13.95 -2.01
CA PRO A 3 -14.48 13.49 -0.78
C PRO A 3 -14.08 12.03 -0.95
N THR A 4 -12.83 11.70 -0.64
CA THR A 4 -12.34 10.33 -0.64
C THR A 4 -13.00 9.61 0.53
N GLU A 5 -14.17 9.01 0.30
CA GLU A 5 -14.82 8.18 1.31
C GLU A 5 -13.92 6.97 1.58
N LYS A 6 -13.44 6.87 2.82
CA LYS A 6 -12.66 5.73 3.28
C LYS A 6 -13.50 4.45 3.11
N PRO A 7 -12.93 3.35 2.58
CA PRO A 7 -13.64 2.09 2.47
C PRO A 7 -14.18 1.61 3.82
N LYS A 8 -15.29 0.86 3.80
CA LYS A 8 -15.76 0.17 5.01
C LYS A 8 -14.74 -0.87 5.42
N LYS A 9 -14.58 -1.08 6.73
CA LYS A 9 -13.74 -2.15 7.27
C LYS A 9 -14.15 -3.51 6.68
N PHE A 10 -13.15 -4.26 6.22
CA PHE A 10 -13.25 -5.61 5.70
C PHE A 10 -13.42 -6.60 6.83
N ALA A 11 -14.51 -7.36 6.77
CA ALA A 11 -14.87 -8.37 7.76
C ALA A 11 -14.59 -9.80 7.29
N GLY A 12 -13.74 -9.98 6.27
CA GLY A 12 -13.48 -11.30 5.67
C GLY A 12 -14.54 -11.79 4.68
N ILE A 13 -15.65 -11.04 4.50
CA ILE A 13 -16.74 -11.37 3.58
C ILE A 13 -16.65 -10.48 2.34
N ASP A 14 -16.97 -11.03 1.16
CA ASP A 14 -16.94 -10.34 -0.14
C ASP A 14 -15.54 -9.81 -0.53
N PHE A 15 -14.49 -10.61 -0.32
CA PHE A 15 -13.09 -10.24 -0.62
C PHE A 15 -12.90 -9.56 -1.98
N LYS A 16 -13.49 -10.08 -3.06
CA LYS A 16 -13.38 -9.48 -4.41
C LYS A 16 -13.91 -8.05 -4.46
N ARG A 17 -15.01 -7.76 -3.77
CA ARG A 17 -15.61 -6.43 -3.73
C ARG A 17 -14.74 -5.49 -2.90
N TRP A 18 -14.28 -5.95 -1.74
CA TRP A 18 -13.36 -5.17 -0.91
C TRP A 18 -12.06 -4.87 -1.66
N GLN A 19 -11.45 -5.87 -2.30
CA GLN A 19 -10.24 -5.71 -3.09
C GLN A 19 -10.40 -4.67 -4.21
N GLN A 20 -11.54 -4.67 -4.92
CA GLN A 20 -11.85 -3.64 -5.92
C GLN A 20 -12.02 -2.24 -5.31
N MET A 21 -12.67 -2.12 -4.15
CA MET A 21 -12.80 -0.84 -3.45
C MET A 21 -11.45 -0.32 -2.96
N MET A 22 -10.61 -1.20 -2.41
CA MET A 22 -9.25 -0.88 -2.00
C MET A 22 -8.39 -0.45 -3.19
N PHE A 23 -8.48 -1.17 -4.31
CA PHE A 23 -7.77 -0.81 -5.55
C PHE A 23 -8.15 0.60 -6.02
N PHE A 24 -9.44 0.93 -6.05
CA PHE A 24 -9.90 2.27 -6.42
C PHE A 24 -9.39 3.32 -5.42
N TYR A 25 -9.50 3.05 -4.13
CA TYR A 25 -9.02 3.94 -3.07
C TYR A 25 -7.52 4.24 -3.19
N LEU A 26 -6.68 3.20 -3.32
CA LEU A 26 -5.23 3.35 -3.51
C LEU A 26 -4.88 4.05 -4.83
N THR A 27 -5.69 3.87 -5.88
CA THR A 27 -5.52 4.58 -7.15
C THR A 27 -5.75 6.08 -6.96
N THR A 28 -6.76 6.48 -6.18
CA THR A 28 -6.98 7.92 -5.88
C THR A 28 -5.86 8.54 -5.05
N LEU A 29 -5.12 7.71 -4.31
CA LEU A 29 -3.96 8.12 -3.50
C LEU A 29 -2.63 8.01 -4.28
N CYS A 30 -2.65 7.59 -5.55
CA CYS A 30 -1.47 7.29 -6.36
C CYS A 30 -0.55 6.20 -5.77
N LEU A 31 -1.06 5.36 -4.87
CA LEU A 31 -0.33 4.30 -4.18
C LEU A 31 -0.54 2.91 -4.81
N GLN A 32 -1.45 2.78 -5.79
CA GLN A 32 -1.80 1.50 -6.41
C GLN A 32 -0.57 0.74 -6.96
N ARG A 33 0.43 1.47 -7.47
CA ARG A 33 1.66 0.85 -8.01
C ARG A 33 2.42 0.02 -6.99
N LEU A 34 2.38 0.40 -5.70
CA LEU A 34 3.10 -0.29 -4.62
C LEU A 34 2.54 -1.70 -4.34
N THR A 35 1.29 -1.94 -4.72
CA THR A 35 0.65 -3.27 -4.61
C THR A 35 0.99 -4.20 -5.77
N SER A 36 1.63 -3.70 -6.84
CA SER A 36 1.94 -4.48 -8.05
C SER A 36 3.42 -4.50 -8.41
N GLU A 37 4.13 -3.38 -8.22
CA GLU A 37 5.53 -3.20 -8.60
C GLU A 37 6.47 -3.63 -7.46
N ASP A 38 7.66 -4.09 -7.83
CA ASP A 38 8.75 -4.34 -6.89
C ASP A 38 9.50 -3.03 -6.57
N ALA A 39 10.30 -3.05 -5.51
CA ALA A 39 11.12 -1.90 -5.14
C ALA A 39 11.99 -1.44 -6.34
N PRO A 40 12.18 -0.12 -6.52
CA PRO A 40 12.87 0.41 -7.68
C PRO A 40 14.31 -0.10 -7.73
N GLU A 41 14.71 -0.68 -8.85
CA GLU A 41 16.10 -0.95 -9.19
C GLU A 41 16.75 0.37 -9.60
N VAL A 42 17.61 0.90 -8.75
CA VAL A 42 18.26 2.18 -9.00
C VAL A 42 19.55 1.95 -9.80
N PRO A 43 19.77 2.64 -10.95
CA PRO A 43 20.98 2.48 -11.74
C PRO A 43 22.26 2.85 -10.97
N GLU A 44 23.34 2.09 -11.17
CA GLU A 44 24.63 2.31 -10.50
C GLU A 44 25.24 3.70 -10.75
N GLU A 45 24.85 4.35 -11.84
CA GLU A 45 25.29 5.69 -12.24
C GLU A 45 24.65 6.83 -11.42
N THR A 46 23.65 6.50 -10.58
CA THR A 46 22.99 7.49 -9.72
C THR A 46 23.88 7.90 -8.54
N SER A 47 23.83 9.17 -8.16
CA SER A 47 24.50 9.66 -6.96
C SER A 47 23.98 8.91 -5.73
N TYR A 48 24.87 8.59 -4.78
CA TYR A 48 24.51 7.96 -3.50
C TYR A 48 23.35 8.69 -2.79
N LYS A 49 23.32 10.03 -2.88
CA LYS A 49 22.25 10.84 -2.29
C LYS A 49 20.91 10.61 -2.99
N ASP A 50 20.92 10.53 -4.32
CA ASP A 50 19.70 10.32 -5.10
C ASP A 50 19.19 8.90 -4.91
N HIS A 51 20.09 7.91 -4.92
CA HIS A 51 19.77 6.53 -4.58
C HIS A 51 19.11 6.42 -3.19
N PHE A 52 19.71 7.04 -2.17
CA PHE A 52 19.15 7.06 -0.82
C PHE A 52 17.76 7.69 -0.79
N MET A 53 17.55 8.83 -1.46
CA MET A 53 16.24 9.49 -1.50
C MET A 53 15.18 8.66 -2.21
N ILE A 54 15.51 8.00 -3.33
CA ILE A 54 14.56 7.14 -4.07
C ILE A 54 14.11 5.96 -3.19
N VAL A 55 15.06 5.31 -2.53
CA VAL A 55 14.77 4.16 -1.65
C VAL A 55 13.94 4.57 -0.44
N GLU A 56 14.26 5.69 0.22
CA GLU A 56 13.51 6.15 1.39
C GLU A 56 12.11 6.65 1.01
N ALA A 57 11.96 7.33 -0.13
CA ALA A 57 10.66 7.74 -0.65
C ALA A 57 9.77 6.52 -0.98
N TRP A 58 10.37 5.46 -1.56
CA TRP A 58 9.65 4.22 -1.80
C TRP A 58 9.20 3.56 -0.51
N LYS A 59 10.10 3.36 0.46
CA LYS A 59 9.75 2.78 1.78
C LYS A 59 8.66 3.55 2.50
N HIS A 60 8.74 4.88 2.47
CA HIS A 60 7.73 5.73 3.08
C HIS A 60 6.37 5.53 2.39
N SER A 61 6.35 5.46 1.06
CA SER A 61 5.12 5.25 0.29
C SER A 61 4.54 3.85 0.51
N ASP A 62 5.38 2.80 0.52
CA ASP A 62 4.99 1.42 0.84
C ASP A 62 4.41 1.30 2.25
N PHE A 63 5.04 1.95 3.23
CA PHE A 63 4.53 2.03 4.60
C PHE A 63 3.15 2.69 4.64
N LEU A 64 2.95 3.82 3.94
CA LEU A 64 1.64 4.48 3.87
C LEU A 64 0.59 3.57 3.21
N CYS A 65 0.94 2.91 2.11
CA CYS A 65 0.03 1.99 1.41
C CYS A 65 -0.42 0.84 2.32
N GLY A 66 0.52 0.18 3.01
CA GLY A 66 0.22 -0.85 4.00
C GLY A 66 -0.70 -0.33 5.11
N ASN A 67 -0.43 0.86 5.66
CA ASN A 67 -1.27 1.47 6.69
C ASN A 67 -2.71 1.72 6.21
N TYR A 68 -2.91 2.15 4.96
CA TYR A 68 -4.25 2.31 4.40
C TYR A 68 -4.99 0.98 4.32
N ILE A 69 -4.34 -0.05 3.78
CA ILE A 69 -4.88 -1.42 3.69
C ILE A 69 -5.27 -1.92 5.08
N PHE A 70 -4.34 -1.83 6.04
CA PHE A 70 -4.56 -2.24 7.42
C PHE A 70 -5.67 -1.47 8.12
N SER A 71 -5.78 -0.16 7.87
CA SER A 71 -6.80 0.69 8.48
C SER A 71 -8.23 0.33 8.05
N ASP A 72 -8.34 -0.44 6.96
CA ASP A 72 -9.58 -0.98 6.43
C ASP A 72 -9.77 -2.45 6.77
N LEU A 73 -8.92 -3.08 7.58
CA LEU A 73 -9.16 -4.43 8.10
C LEU A 73 -9.93 -4.38 9.43
N GLN A 74 -10.72 -5.43 9.70
CA GLN A 74 -11.17 -5.73 11.06
C GLN A 74 -9.99 -6.22 11.92
N ASP A 75 -10.14 -6.09 13.23
CA ASP A 75 -9.06 -6.26 14.19
C ASP A 75 -8.51 -7.70 14.20
N ASP A 76 -9.36 -8.69 13.94
CA ASP A 76 -8.99 -10.10 13.79
C ASP A 76 -8.08 -10.33 12.57
N LEU A 77 -8.41 -9.73 11.44
CA LEU A 77 -7.61 -9.79 10.22
C LEU A 77 -6.31 -8.98 10.34
N TYR A 78 -6.37 -7.80 10.97
CA TYR A 78 -5.19 -6.98 11.23
C TYR A 78 -4.12 -7.78 11.97
N ASN A 79 -4.50 -8.53 13.01
CA ASN A 79 -3.56 -9.33 13.81
C ASN A 79 -2.91 -10.47 13.01
N VAL A 80 -3.57 -10.98 11.98
CA VAL A 80 -3.04 -12.02 11.10
C VAL A 80 -2.01 -11.44 10.12
N TYR A 81 -2.31 -10.26 9.56
CA TYR A 81 -1.54 -9.69 8.45
C TYR A 81 -0.49 -8.65 8.88
N ASN A 82 -0.48 -8.17 10.14
CA ASN A 82 0.46 -7.11 10.58
C ASN A 82 1.95 -7.50 10.50
N GLY A 83 2.28 -8.78 10.33
CA GLY A 83 3.64 -9.29 10.17
C GLY A 83 4.16 -9.24 8.73
N THR A 84 3.31 -8.90 7.77
CA THR A 84 3.66 -8.81 6.35
C THR A 84 4.61 -7.63 6.10
N LYS A 85 5.65 -7.83 5.29
CA LYS A 85 6.76 -6.88 5.18
C LYS A 85 6.53 -5.76 4.18
N THR A 86 5.71 -5.99 3.17
CA THR A 86 5.46 -5.04 2.08
C THR A 86 3.99 -4.96 1.76
N SER A 87 3.53 -3.82 1.23
CA SER A 87 2.12 -3.66 0.85
C SER A 87 1.69 -4.60 -0.30
N LYS A 88 2.65 -5.12 -1.09
CA LYS A 88 2.45 -6.10 -2.15
C LYS A 88 2.05 -7.50 -1.65
N GLU A 89 2.47 -7.86 -0.44
CA GLU A 89 2.22 -9.18 0.15
C GLU A 89 0.91 -9.23 0.99
N LEU A 90 0.22 -8.09 1.13
CA LEU A 90 -1.06 -7.94 1.83
C LEU A 90 -2.25 -8.28 0.91
#